data_AF-R9KXR6-F1
#
_entry.id   AF-R9KXR6-F1
#
_cell.length_a   1.000
_cell.length_b   1.000
_cell.length_c   1.000
_cell.angle_alpha   90.00
_cell.angle_beta   90.00
_cell.angle_gamma   90.00
#
_symmetry.space_group_name_H-M   'P 1'
#
loop_
_entity.id
_entity.type
_entity.pdbx_description
1 polymer ?
#
loop_
_entity_poly.entity_id
_entity_poly.type
_entity_poly.pdbx_seq_one_letter_code
_entity_poly.pdbx_strand_id
1 'polypeptide(L)' 'MESTETKTDEICHPPHYCFGKNEPVKVIQDWKLSFCLGNVLKYIARAGRKEGNSKLQDLLKAKQYIEFEIEGLENENNHA' A
#
# COMPACT_ATOMS: atom_id res chain seq x y z
N MET A 1 -40.35 -7.47 -3.65
CA MET A 1 -38.97 -8.02 -3.69
C MET A 1 -38.19 -7.08 -4.56
N GLU A 2 -37.49 -6.14 -3.94
CA GLU A 2 -36.70 -5.14 -4.64
C GLU A 2 -35.23 -5.48 -4.43
N SER A 3 -34.58 -5.84 -5.53
CA SER A 3 -33.18 -6.27 -5.58
C SER A 3 -32.29 -5.06 -5.33
N THR A 4 -31.65 -4.99 -4.17
CA THR A 4 -30.64 -3.97 -3.89
C THR A 4 -29.35 -4.32 -4.64
N GLU A 5 -29.08 -3.64 -5.74
CA GLU A 5 -27.77 -3.65 -6.40
C GLU A 5 -26.72 -3.07 -5.44
N THR A 6 -25.86 -3.93 -4.90
CA THR A 6 -24.70 -3.54 -4.11
C THR A 6 -23.68 -2.92 -5.07
N LYS A 7 -23.76 -1.60 -5.30
CA LYS A 7 -22.69 -0.85 -5.95
C LYS A 7 -21.42 -1.02 -5.13
N THR A 8 -20.47 -1.79 -5.63
CA THR A 8 -19.10 -1.85 -5.14
C THR A 8 -18.53 -0.44 -5.17
N ASP A 9 -18.32 0.14 -4.00
CA ASP A 9 -17.74 1.46 -3.84
C ASP A 9 -16.23 1.38 -4.14
N GLU A 10 -15.87 1.50 -5.42
CA GLU A 10 -14.47 1.44 -5.88
C GLU A 10 -13.61 2.57 -5.29
N ILE A 11 -14.24 3.58 -4.69
CA ILE A 11 -13.59 4.79 -4.17
C ILE A 11 -13.35 4.64 -2.66
N CYS A 12 -14.38 4.29 -1.89
CA CYS A 12 -14.25 4.20 -0.43
C CYS A 12 -13.69 2.84 0.05
N HIS A 13 -13.96 1.76 -0.67
CA HIS A 13 -13.53 0.41 -0.31
C HIS A 13 -13.10 -0.39 -1.55
N PRO A 14 -11.97 -0.03 -2.18
CA PRO A 14 -11.54 -0.72 -3.38
C PRO A 14 -11.23 -2.19 -3.02
N PRO A 15 -11.91 -3.18 -3.63
CA PRO A 15 -11.78 -4.59 -3.25
C PRO A 15 -10.36 -5.15 -3.44
N HIS A 16 -9.54 -4.45 -4.23
CA HIS A 16 -8.14 -4.79 -4.50
C HIS A 16 -7.14 -4.32 -3.43
N TYR A 17 -7.57 -3.58 -2.39
CA TYR A 17 -6.77 -3.27 -1.20
C TYR A 17 -7.29 -3.92 0.08
N CYS A 18 -8.50 -4.48 0.08
CA CYS A 18 -9.10 -5.14 1.25
C CYS A 18 -8.64 -6.60 1.34
N PHE A 19 -7.59 -6.89 2.10
CA PHE A 19 -7.32 -8.26 2.52
C PHE A 19 -6.99 -8.32 4.01
N GLY A 20 -7.94 -8.81 4.80
CA GLY A 20 -7.84 -8.94 6.26
C GLY A 20 -8.75 -7.95 7.00
N LYS A 21 -8.54 -7.85 8.32
CA LYS A 21 -9.34 -6.99 9.22
C LYS A 21 -9.14 -5.49 8.96
N ASN A 22 -7.99 -5.10 8.39
CA ASN A 22 -7.55 -3.71 8.28
C ASN A 22 -7.17 -3.37 6.84
N GLU A 23 -7.62 -2.22 6.36
CA GLU A 23 -7.20 -1.66 5.07
C GLU A 23 -5.80 -1.04 5.18
N PRO A 24 -4.97 -1.07 4.10
CA PRO A 24 -3.62 -0.51 4.13
C PRO A 24 -3.57 0.93 4.65
N VAL A 25 -4.53 1.78 4.28
CA VAL A 25 -4.62 3.16 4.78
C VAL A 25 -4.78 3.25 6.29
N LYS A 26 -5.56 2.34 6.90
CA LYS A 26 -5.76 2.29 8.36
C LYS A 26 -4.48 1.88 9.07
N VAL A 27 -3.76 0.90 8.54
CA VAL A 27 -2.47 0.48 9.10
C VAL A 27 -1.42 1.59 8.99
N ILE A 28 -1.37 2.29 7.84
CA ILE A 28 -0.46 3.43 7.64
C ILE A 28 -0.71 4.53 8.67
N GLN A 29 -1.98 4.85 8.94
CA GLN A 29 -2.36 5.85 9.93
C GLN A 29 -2.06 5.41 11.36
N ASP A 30 -2.40 4.17 11.71
CA ASP A 30 -2.20 3.61 13.05
C ASP A 30 -0.70 3.52 13.41
N TRP A 31 0.13 3.04 12.47
CA TRP A 31 1.57 2.89 12.68
C TRP A 31 2.34 4.18 12.40
N LYS A 32 1.66 5.25 11.94
CA LYS A 32 2.25 6.54 11.57
C LYS A 32 3.43 6.40 10.61
N LEU A 33 3.26 5.56 9.58
CA LEU A 33 4.32 5.28 8.61
C LEU A 33 4.65 6.53 7.78
N SER A 34 5.94 6.67 7.45
CA SER A 34 6.40 7.67 6.48
C SER A 34 5.74 7.47 5.11
N PHE A 35 5.87 8.47 4.23
CA PHE A 35 5.39 8.34 2.86
C PHE A 35 5.97 7.10 2.15
N CYS A 36 7.27 6.84 2.32
CA CYS A 36 7.91 5.71 1.68
C CYS A 36 7.41 4.39 2.29
N LEU A 37 7.43 4.25 3.62
CA LEU A 37 6.94 3.05 4.31
C LEU A 37 5.46 2.76 4.03
N GLY A 38 4.63 3.79 3.89
CA GLY A 38 3.23 3.63 3.50
C GLY A 38 3.08 3.11 2.07
N ASN A 39 3.94 3.55 1.14
CA ASN A 39 3.97 2.99 -0.22
C ASN A 39 4.43 1.53 -0.23
N VAL A 40 5.42 1.17 0.60
CA VAL A 40 5.86 -0.22 0.76
C VAL A 40 4.69 -1.11 1.17
N LEU A 41 3.99 -0.74 2.24
CA LEU A 41 2.84 -1.52 2.72
C LEU A 41 1.75 -1.63 1.65
N LYS A 42 1.43 -0.53 0.97
CA LYS A 42 0.46 -0.50 -0.14
C LYS A 42 0.81 -1.48 -1.24
N TYR A 43 2.07 -1.52 -1.70
CA TYR A 43 2.48 -2.41 -2.79
C TYR A 43 2.55 -3.87 -2.34
N ILE A 44 2.99 -4.15 -1.11
CA ILE A 44 2.94 -5.50 -0.53
C ILE A 44 1.50 -6.00 -0.45
N ALA A 45 0.57 -5.17 0.05
CA ALA A 45 -0.84 -5.53 0.14
C ALA A 45 -1.46 -5.83 -1.23
N ARG A 46 -1.06 -5.05 -2.26
CA ARG A 46 -1.58 -5.18 -3.63
C ARG A 46 -0.97 -6.34 -4.44
N ALA A 47 0.23 -6.81 -4.09
CA ALA A 47 1.04 -7.68 -4.93
C ALA A 47 0.30 -8.92 -5.45
N GLY A 48 0.07 -8.97 -6.77
CA GLY A 48 -0.61 -10.08 -7.45
C GLY A 48 -2.13 -10.07 -7.34
N ARG A 49 -2.73 -8.95 -6.91
CA ARG A 49 -4.20 -8.80 -6.74
C ARG A 49 -4.82 -7.77 -7.67
N LYS A 50 -4.01 -6.91 -8.28
CA LYS A 50 -4.48 -5.92 -9.25
C LYS A 50 -4.39 -6.52 -10.65
N GLU A 51 -5.54 -6.63 -11.32
CA GLU A 51 -5.62 -6.99 -12.74
C GLU A 51 -4.68 -6.11 -13.57
N GLY A 52 -3.90 -6.74 -14.45
CA GLY A 52 -2.90 -6.07 -15.29
C GLY A 52 -1.62 -5.60 -14.59
N ASN A 53 -1.40 -5.90 -13.29
CA ASN A 53 -0.08 -5.75 -12.66
C ASN A 53 0.49 -7.11 -12.25
N SER A 54 1.78 -7.33 -12.53
CA SER A 54 2.46 -8.53 -12.05
C SER A 54 2.82 -8.40 -10.57
N LYS A 55 2.74 -9.53 -9.84
CA LYS A 55 3.22 -9.61 -8.46
C LYS A 55 4.67 -9.12 -8.34
N LEU A 56 5.51 -9.48 -9.31
CA LEU A 56 6.91 -9.06 -9.35
C LEU A 56 7.04 -7.53 -9.44
N GLN A 57 6.26 -6.87 -10.28
CA GLN A 57 6.29 -5.42 -10.42
C GLN A 57 5.90 -4.71 -9.12
N ASP A 58 4.89 -5.20 -8.40
CA ASP A 58 4.51 -4.64 -7.10
C ASP A 58 5.63 -4.83 -6.06
N LEU A 59 6.28 -6.00 -6.02
CA LEU A 59 7.41 -6.25 -5.12
C LEU A 59 8.62 -5.38 -5.43
N LEU A 60 8.92 -5.14 -6.71
CA LEU A 60 9.99 -4.24 -7.13
C LEU A 60 9.70 -2.79 -6.71
N LYS A 61 8.45 -2.33 -6.83
CA LYS A 61 8.04 -1.01 -6.32
C LYS A 61 8.20 -0.93 -4.79
N ALA A 62 7.78 -1.96 -4.06
CA ALA A 62 7.98 -2.01 -2.62
C ALA A 62 9.46 -1.93 -2.24
N LYS A 63 10.33 -2.67 -2.93
CA LYS A 63 11.79 -2.60 -2.75
C LYS A 63 12.33 -1.18 -2.96
N GLN A 64 11.95 -0.53 -4.06
CA GLN A 64 12.42 0.82 -4.38
C GLN A 64 12.04 1.85 -3.30
N TYR A 65 10.83 1.77 -2.75
CA TYR A 65 10.42 2.66 -1.65
C TYR A 65 11.14 2.37 -0.33
N ILE A 66 11.54 1.13 -0.07
CA ILE A 66 12.44 0.82 1.06
C ILE A 66 13.81 1.47 0.83
N GLU A 67 14.36 1.39 -0.38
CA GLU A 67 15.64 2.02 -0.71
C GLU A 67 15.60 3.54 -0.49
N PHE A 68 14.53 4.23 -0.91
CA PHE A 68 14.36 5.66 -0.64
C PHE A 68 14.27 6.02 0.85
N GLU A 69 13.60 5.20 1.65
CA GLU A 69 13.55 5.43 3.11
C GLU A 69 14.95 5.29 3.73
N ILE A 70 15.69 4.25 3.34
CA ILE A 70 17.06 4.01 3.83
C ILE A 70 17.98 5.16 3.43
N GLU A 71 17.96 5.58 2.17
CA GLU A 71 18.78 6.69 1.67
C GLU A 71 18.48 8.00 2.44
N GLY A 72 17.21 8.28 2.73
CA GLY A 72 16.81 9.42 3.55
C GLY A 72 17.44 9.38 4.94
N LEU A 73 17.36 8.23 5.62
CA LEU A 73 17.94 8.03 6.95
C LEU A 73 19.48 8.10 6.94
N GLU A 74 20.13 7.55 5.92
CA GLU A 74 21.58 7.63 5.76
C GLU A 74 22.04 9.08 5.57
N ASN A 75 21.30 9.84 4.76
CA ASN A 75 21.59 11.26 4.53
C ASN A 75 21.39 12.09 5.81
N GLU A 76 20.30 11.87 6.57
CA GLU A 76 20.08 12.52 7.85
C GLU A 76 21.21 12.23 8.85
N ASN A 77 21.64 10.96 8.96
CA ASN A 77 22.73 10.57 9.87
C ASN A 77 24.10 11.12 9.46
N ASN A 78 24.34 11.36 8.17
CA ASN A 78 25.59 11.95 7.69
C ASN A 78 25.66 13.48 7.88
N HIS A 79 24.53 14.13 8.20
CA HIS A 79 24.44 15.58 8.41
C HIS A 79 24.17 15.95 9.89
N ALA A 80 24.20 14.96 10.79
CA ALA A 80 24.06 15.10 12.25
C ALA A 80 25.41 15.00 12.96
#